data_AF-A0A5J4UUI0-F1
#
_entry.id   AF-A0A5J4UUI0-F1
#
_cell.length_a   1.000
_cell.length_b   1.000
_cell.length_c   1.000
_cell.angle_alpha   90.00
_cell.angle_beta   90.00
_cell.angle_gamma   90.00
#
_symmetry.space_group_name_H-M   'P 1'
#
loop_
_entity.id
_entity.type
_entity.pdbx_description
1 polymer ?
#
loop_
_entity_poly.entity_id
_entity_poly.type
_entity_poly.pdbx_seq_one_letter_code
_entity_poly.pdbx_strand_id
1 'polypeptide(L)'
;MADVESAERAQFELNRHILDGRQIRVEFAKERKMKKYQLDQLHQIIQDIHSIIETKISLDNYQFEEILANDYNIIAHLTHPLIQFASQSQFNKKTDSQEYHNQQQSESSSSISLITSSLNILNNLIYNYDNNKYKEVIKTPKALHSLITLSIYKIGTHFNQENDQQTLALRSGSIRCLQHIHCSSDASAQSELVNSNYIGVLVIAFSTASGHGEEKGDEIYDRLFCISRFFKQLNQGSNNQPTFPPQPLLARRSDEQIEEEGGNEEIDSQLINKGHQYCDIKDIANYVKGRILNYFIEQSNTRPEWGFIL
;
A
#
# COMPACT_ATOMS: atom_id res chain seq x y z
N MET A 1 -3.03 -23.36 41.39
CA MET A 1 -2.83 -22.70 40.09
C MET A 1 -4.11 -21.92 39.84
N ALA A 2 -4.09 -20.59 39.97
CA ALA A 2 -5.24 -19.78 39.58
C ALA A 2 -5.41 -19.88 38.06
N ASP A 3 -6.62 -20.17 37.60
CA ASP A 3 -6.92 -20.25 36.17
C ASP A 3 -6.72 -18.88 35.49
N VAL A 4 -6.44 -18.92 34.18
CA VAL A 4 -6.15 -17.73 33.37
C VAL A 4 -7.32 -16.74 33.39
N GLU A 5 -8.55 -17.26 33.45
CA GLU A 5 -9.78 -16.48 33.45
C GLU A 5 -9.94 -15.63 34.72
N SER A 6 -9.56 -16.18 35.87
CA SER A 6 -9.54 -15.49 37.16
C SER A 6 -8.50 -14.37 37.18
N ALA A 7 -7.36 -14.59 36.52
CA ALA A 7 -6.33 -13.58 36.39
C ALA A 7 -6.73 -12.46 35.41
N GLU A 8 -7.46 -12.78 34.33
CA GLU A 8 -7.96 -11.80 33.35
C GLU A 8 -9.03 -10.90 33.97
N ARG A 9 -9.93 -11.48 34.78
CA ARG A 9 -10.90 -10.70 35.58
C ARG A 9 -10.21 -9.77 36.57
N ALA A 10 -9.19 -10.26 37.28
CA ALA A 10 -8.43 -9.43 38.22
C ALA A 10 -7.68 -8.28 37.52
N GLN A 11 -7.12 -8.52 36.33
CA GLN A 11 -6.49 -7.48 35.52
C GLN A 11 -7.49 -6.40 35.10
N PHE A 12 -8.67 -6.81 34.62
CA PHE A 12 -9.73 -5.89 34.21
C PHE A 12 -10.21 -5.00 35.37
N GLU A 13 -10.43 -5.58 36.55
CA GLU A 13 -10.84 -4.85 37.76
C GLU A 13 -9.75 -3.87 38.24
N LEU A 14 -8.49 -4.27 38.25
CA LEU A 14 -7.39 -3.42 38.68
C LEU A 14 -7.13 -2.25 37.73
N ASN A 15 -7.33 -2.43 36.41
CA ASN A 15 -7.17 -1.38 35.41
C ASN A 15 -8.25 -0.29 35.46
N ARG A 16 -9.35 -0.55 36.18
CA ARG A 16 -10.40 0.43 36.46
C ARG A 16 -10.16 1.24 37.72
N HIS A 17 -9.23 0.83 38.58
CA HIS A 17 -8.97 1.52 39.84
C HIS A 17 -7.96 2.67 39.70
N ILE A 18 -8.28 3.78 40.38
CA ILE A 18 -7.41 4.95 40.54
C ILE A 18 -6.90 4.94 41.98
N LEU A 19 -5.59 5.00 42.14
CA LEU A 19 -4.90 5.02 43.43
C LEU A 19 -4.03 6.28 43.45
N ASP A 20 -4.21 7.13 44.46
CA ASP A 20 -3.56 8.44 44.60
C ASP A 20 -3.64 9.32 43.34
N GLY A 21 -4.80 9.34 42.68
CA GLY A 21 -5.06 10.17 41.50
C GLY A 21 -4.39 9.66 40.22
N ARG A 22 -3.78 8.47 40.22
CA ARG A 22 -3.21 7.82 39.02
C ARG A 22 -3.92 6.51 38.73
N GLN A 23 -4.25 6.29 37.46
CA GLN A 23 -4.86 5.04 37.02
C GLN A 23 -3.81 3.92 37.05
N ILE A 24 -4.15 2.79 37.67
CA ILE A 24 -3.28 1.62 37.71
C ILE A 24 -3.36 0.91 36.37
N ARG A 25 -2.21 0.50 35.82
CA ARG A 25 -2.11 -0.34 34.63
C ARG A 25 -1.37 -1.65 34.96
N VAL A 26 -2.13 -2.73 35.03
CA VAL A 26 -1.68 -4.11 35.21
C VAL A 26 -1.74 -4.84 33.87
N GLU A 27 -0.61 -5.42 33.47
CA GLU A 27 -0.47 -6.24 32.26
C GLU A 27 0.08 -7.61 32.60
N PHE A 28 -0.36 -8.65 31.88
CA PHE A 28 0.16 -10.00 32.09
C PHE A 28 1.64 -10.09 31.72
N ALA A 29 2.39 -10.88 32.49
CA ALA A 29 3.80 -11.13 32.21
C ALA A 29 4.03 -11.75 30.82
N LYS A 30 3.08 -12.53 30.28
CA LYS A 30 3.14 -13.10 28.93
C LYS A 30 2.94 -12.05 27.85
N GLU A 31 2.01 -11.11 28.05
CA GLU A 31 1.77 -9.98 27.14
C GLU A 31 2.94 -9.00 27.12
N ARG A 32 3.51 -8.67 28.29
CA ARG A 32 4.73 -7.85 28.38
C ARG A 32 5.91 -8.52 27.69
N LYS A 33 6.07 -9.84 27.83
CA LYS A 33 7.10 -10.60 27.12
C LYS A 33 6.88 -10.61 25.61
N MET A 34 5.65 -10.75 25.15
CA MET A 34 5.30 -10.67 23.71
C MET A 34 5.57 -9.28 23.13
N LYS A 35 5.08 -8.21 23.78
CA LYS A 35 5.34 -6.82 23.35
C LYS A 35 6.84 -6.50 23.37
N LYS A 36 7.57 -6.95 24.39
CA LYS A 36 9.02 -6.77 24.48
C LYS A 36 9.75 -7.52 23.37
N TYR A 37 9.40 -8.78 23.11
CA TYR A 37 9.97 -9.55 22.01
C TYR A 37 9.73 -8.89 20.65
N GLN A 38 8.53 -8.35 20.42
CA GLN A 38 8.20 -7.60 19.21
C GLN A 38 8.98 -6.29 19.11
N LEU A 39 9.16 -5.57 20.22
CA LEU A 39 9.95 -4.34 20.27
C LEU A 39 11.45 -4.59 20.07
N ASP A 40 11.96 -5.70 20.59
CA ASP A 40 13.34 -6.15 20.43
C ASP A 40 13.59 -6.59 18.97
N GLN A 41 12.64 -7.30 18.35
CA GLN A 41 12.67 -7.60 16.91
C GLN A 41 12.65 -6.34 16.06
N LEU A 42 11.76 -5.39 16.38
CA LEU A 42 11.71 -4.11 15.68
C LEU A 42 13.05 -3.39 15.81
N HIS A 43 13.60 -3.25 17.02
CA HIS A 43 14.92 -2.64 17.26
C HIS A 43 16.04 -3.31 16.46
N GLN A 44 16.06 -4.63 16.38
CA GLN A 44 17.06 -5.35 15.59
C GLN A 44 16.93 -4.99 14.10
N ILE A 45 15.70 -4.94 13.57
CA ILE A 45 15.43 -4.52 12.19
C ILE A 45 15.88 -3.06 11.96
N ILE A 46 15.64 -2.16 12.92
CA ILE A 46 16.10 -0.77 12.86
C ILE A 46 17.63 -0.73 12.76
N GLN A 47 18.33 -1.50 13.61
CA GLN A 47 19.79 -1.54 13.62
C GLN A 47 20.35 -2.15 12.34
N ASP A 48 19.71 -3.18 11.80
CA ASP A 48 20.14 -3.82 10.55
C ASP A 48 19.96 -2.86 9.36
N ILE A 49 18.82 -2.17 9.26
CA ILE A 49 18.56 -1.17 8.21
C ILE A 49 19.49 0.04 8.35
N HIS A 50 19.65 0.55 9.58
CA HIS A 50 20.53 1.68 9.84
C HIS A 50 21.99 1.34 9.54
N SER A 51 22.45 0.15 9.91
CA SER A 51 23.78 -0.35 9.56
C SER A 51 23.95 -0.50 8.03
N ILE A 52 22.93 -1.00 7.32
CA ILE A 52 22.97 -1.09 5.85
C ILE A 52 23.10 0.30 5.21
N ILE A 53 22.39 1.29 5.75
CA ILE A 53 22.41 2.67 5.27
C ILE A 53 23.75 3.36 5.63
N GLU A 54 24.16 3.35 6.90
CA GLU A 54 25.37 4.03 7.40
C GLU A 54 26.68 3.43 6.85
N THR A 55 26.77 2.12 6.71
CA THR A 55 28.02 1.46 6.26
C THR A 55 28.26 1.64 4.76
N LYS A 56 27.24 1.99 3.97
CA LYS A 56 27.27 1.87 2.50
C LYS A 56 26.90 3.12 1.71
N ILE A 57 26.60 4.26 2.36
CA ILE A 57 26.49 5.61 1.75
C ILE A 57 27.84 6.11 1.14
N SER A 58 28.92 5.33 1.22
CA SER A 58 30.25 5.69 0.69
C SER A 58 30.58 5.16 -0.73
N LEU A 59 29.62 4.62 -1.49
CA LEU A 59 29.85 4.09 -2.85
C LEU A 59 28.80 4.61 -3.85
N ASP A 60 29.19 4.86 -5.09
CA ASP A 60 28.30 5.34 -6.17
C ASP A 60 27.01 4.51 -6.25
N ASN A 61 25.84 5.19 -6.34
CA ASN A 61 24.49 4.59 -6.29
C ASN A 61 24.30 3.38 -7.21
N TYR A 62 24.94 3.35 -8.39
CA TYR A 62 24.80 2.26 -9.35
C TYR A 62 25.47 0.95 -8.89
N GLN A 63 26.70 1.03 -8.34
CA GLN A 63 27.39 -0.15 -7.81
C GLN A 63 26.68 -0.69 -6.56
N PHE A 64 26.08 0.19 -5.78
CA PHE A 64 25.29 -0.18 -4.61
C PHE A 64 24.00 -0.93 -4.98
N GLU A 65 23.24 -0.44 -5.96
CA GLU A 65 22.05 -1.12 -6.47
C GLU A 65 22.37 -2.49 -7.06
N GLU A 66 23.51 -2.64 -7.75
CA GLU A 66 23.98 -3.92 -8.28
C GLU A 66 24.33 -4.91 -7.16
N ILE A 67 25.00 -4.46 -6.09
CA ILE A 67 25.29 -5.31 -4.92
C ILE A 67 24.01 -5.77 -4.24
N LEU A 68 23.05 -4.86 -4.03
CA LEU A 68 21.77 -5.21 -3.42
C LEU A 68 20.95 -6.15 -4.30
N ALA A 69 20.93 -5.94 -5.62
CA ALA A 69 20.24 -6.82 -6.57
C ALA A 69 20.79 -8.26 -6.52
N ASN A 70 22.09 -8.42 -6.28
CA ASN A 70 22.76 -9.71 -6.19
C ASN A 70 22.59 -10.42 -4.84
N ASP A 71 22.06 -9.75 -3.81
CA ASP A 71 21.67 -10.40 -2.56
C ASP A 71 20.33 -11.13 -2.74
N TYR A 72 20.33 -12.44 -2.47
CA TYR A 72 19.17 -13.31 -2.65
C TYR A 72 18.16 -13.20 -1.50
N ASN A 73 18.54 -12.64 -0.35
CA ASN A 73 17.65 -12.47 0.81
C ASN A 73 17.12 -11.04 0.94
N ILE A 74 17.61 -10.08 0.14
CA ILE A 74 17.26 -8.67 0.31
C ILE A 74 15.74 -8.42 0.23
N ILE A 75 15.02 -9.13 -0.64
CA ILE A 75 13.58 -8.98 -0.76
C ILE A 75 12.88 -9.47 0.50
N ALA A 76 13.30 -10.59 1.08
CA ALA A 76 12.76 -11.07 2.35
C ALA A 76 13.06 -10.07 3.49
N HIS A 77 14.29 -9.56 3.57
CA HIS A 77 14.69 -8.56 4.57
C HIS A 77 13.90 -7.26 4.46
N LEU A 78 13.56 -6.82 3.25
CA LEU A 78 12.76 -5.63 3.04
C LEU A 78 11.27 -5.88 3.24
N THR A 79 10.74 -7.04 2.84
CA THR A 79 9.29 -7.32 2.89
C THR A 79 8.80 -7.78 4.27
N HIS A 80 9.62 -8.49 5.05
CA HIS A 80 9.22 -8.95 6.38
C HIS A 80 8.81 -7.80 7.33
N PRO A 81 9.60 -6.71 7.45
CA PRO A 81 9.20 -5.55 8.23
C PRO A 81 7.91 -4.90 7.73
N LEU A 82 7.71 -4.81 6.41
CA LEU A 82 6.48 -4.26 5.83
C LEU A 82 5.26 -5.11 6.21
N ILE A 83 5.39 -6.43 6.14
CA ILE A 83 4.33 -7.38 6.50
C ILE A 83 3.99 -7.25 7.99
N GLN A 84 5.00 -7.20 8.84
CA GLN A 84 4.82 -7.04 10.28
C GLN A 84 4.11 -5.72 10.59
N PHE A 85 4.60 -4.61 10.03
CA PHE A 85 4.02 -3.29 10.23
C PHE A 85 2.58 -3.21 9.73
N ALA A 86 2.31 -3.70 8.51
CA ALA A 86 0.96 -3.74 7.95
C ALA A 86 0.01 -4.56 8.83
N SER A 87 0.44 -5.73 9.31
CA SER A 87 -0.39 -6.56 10.19
C SER A 87 -0.75 -5.86 11.49
N GLN A 88 0.21 -5.18 12.13
CA GLN A 88 0.00 -4.45 13.37
C GLN A 88 -0.99 -3.28 13.18
N SER A 89 -0.89 -2.58 12.04
CA SER A 89 -1.78 -1.46 11.73
C SER A 89 -3.26 -1.84 11.57
N GLN A 90 -3.54 -3.09 11.16
CA GLN A 90 -4.91 -3.59 10.97
C GLN A 90 -5.59 -3.95 12.32
N PHE A 91 -4.83 -4.39 13.33
CA PHE A 91 -5.40 -4.79 14.63
C PHE A 91 -5.98 -3.61 15.44
N ASN A 92 -5.55 -2.38 15.15
CA ASN A 92 -6.00 -1.18 15.84
C ASN A 92 -7.41 -0.70 15.44
N LYS A 93 -8.13 -1.41 14.55
CA LYS A 93 -9.50 -1.07 14.11
C LYS A 93 -10.63 -1.82 14.85
N LYS A 94 -10.32 -2.78 15.75
CA LYS A 94 -11.33 -3.71 16.32
C LYS A 94 -11.78 -3.45 17.77
N THR A 95 -11.46 -2.31 18.38
CA THR A 95 -11.82 -2.05 19.79
C THR A 95 -12.76 -0.87 19.96
N ASP A 96 -13.91 -1.10 20.57
CA ASP A 96 -15.00 -0.13 20.74
C ASP A 96 -14.56 1.20 21.39
N SER A 97 -14.88 2.28 20.68
CA SER A 97 -15.29 3.66 21.04
C SER A 97 -14.74 4.43 22.26
N GLN A 98 -13.88 3.91 23.14
CA GLN A 98 -13.28 4.70 24.23
C GLN A 98 -11.75 4.56 24.37
N GLU A 99 -11.12 3.55 23.75
CA GLU A 99 -9.65 3.41 23.74
C GLU A 99 -8.94 4.04 22.52
N TYR A 100 -9.70 4.62 21.59
CA TYR A 100 -9.17 5.22 20.36
C TYR A 100 -8.17 6.36 20.61
N HIS A 101 -8.34 7.13 21.68
CA HIS A 101 -7.46 8.27 21.98
C HIS A 101 -6.14 7.90 22.66
N ASN A 102 -6.06 6.78 23.39
CA ASN A 102 -4.89 6.45 24.21
C ASN A 102 -3.97 5.36 23.61
N GLN A 103 -4.44 4.53 22.66
CA GLN A 103 -3.62 3.50 22.03
C GLN A 103 -2.96 3.94 20.70
N GLN A 104 -3.50 4.95 20.01
CA GLN A 104 -2.87 5.50 18.79
C GLN A 104 -1.58 6.31 19.06
N GLN A 105 -1.25 6.57 20.33
CA GLN A 105 -0.10 7.39 20.73
C GLN A 105 1.24 6.62 20.74
N SER A 106 1.29 5.37 20.25
CA SER A 106 2.43 4.45 20.42
C SER A 106 3.13 4.00 19.12
N GLU A 107 2.79 4.54 17.96
CA GLU A 107 3.62 4.34 16.76
C GLU A 107 4.52 5.57 16.62
N SER A 108 5.81 5.42 16.97
CA SER A 108 6.76 6.53 16.87
C SER A 108 6.96 6.92 15.40
N SER A 109 7.06 8.22 15.11
CA SER A 109 7.41 8.74 13.77
C SER A 109 8.65 8.04 13.18
N SER A 110 9.57 7.59 14.04
CA SER A 110 10.73 6.76 13.65
C SER A 110 10.36 5.43 12.97
N SER A 111 9.28 4.76 13.38
CA SER A 111 8.85 3.49 12.77
C SER A 111 8.34 3.69 11.34
N ILE A 112 7.53 4.72 11.09
CA ILE A 112 7.00 5.03 9.75
C ILE A 112 8.14 5.43 8.81
N SER A 113 9.06 6.27 9.26
CA SER A 113 10.22 6.68 8.47
C SER A 113 11.07 5.49 7.99
N LEU A 114 11.29 4.49 8.86
CA LEU A 114 12.04 3.29 8.52
C LEU A 114 11.32 2.40 7.52
N ILE A 115 10.01 2.18 7.71
CA ILE A 115 9.17 1.42 6.77
C ILE A 115 9.16 2.11 5.40
N THR A 116 9.03 3.44 5.36
CA THR A 116 9.12 4.23 4.13
C THR A 116 10.49 4.10 3.45
N SER A 117 11.56 4.07 4.23
CA SER A 117 12.93 3.84 3.70
C SER A 117 13.05 2.44 3.09
N SER A 118 12.52 1.41 3.75
CA SER A 118 12.46 0.05 3.21
C SER A 118 11.67 -0.02 1.91
N LEU A 119 10.52 0.69 1.82
CA LEU A 119 9.73 0.78 0.59
C LEU A 119 10.51 1.45 -0.54
N ASN A 120 11.26 2.52 -0.27
CA ASN A 120 12.06 3.19 -1.30
C ASN A 120 13.14 2.27 -1.87
N ILE A 121 13.84 1.53 -1.01
CA ILE A 121 14.85 0.55 -1.45
C ILE A 121 14.17 -0.56 -2.26
N LEU A 122 13.05 -1.09 -1.76
CA LEU A 122 12.28 -2.13 -2.44
C LEU A 122 11.81 -1.63 -3.82
N ASN A 123 11.35 -0.38 -3.91
CA ASN A 123 10.90 0.25 -5.14
C ASN A 123 12.01 0.29 -6.19
N ASN A 124 13.22 0.72 -5.80
CA ASN A 124 14.37 0.77 -6.71
C ASN A 124 14.77 -0.64 -7.19
N LEU A 125 14.73 -1.63 -6.30
CA LEU A 125 15.03 -3.03 -6.66
C LEU A 125 14.01 -3.63 -7.62
N ILE A 126 12.73 -3.30 -7.46
CA ILE A 126 11.65 -3.77 -8.35
C ILE A 126 11.68 -3.02 -9.69
N TYR A 127 12.02 -1.73 -9.69
CA TYR A 127 12.03 -0.88 -10.88
C TYR A 127 13.11 -1.29 -11.89
N ASN A 128 14.27 -1.74 -11.43
CA ASN A 128 15.36 -2.19 -12.31
C ASN A 128 14.96 -3.45 -13.09
N TYR A 129 14.47 -3.22 -14.33
CA TYR A 129 13.80 -4.17 -15.22
C TYR A 129 14.52 -5.50 -15.50
N ASP A 130 15.82 -5.58 -15.23
CA ASP A 130 16.61 -6.81 -15.44
C ASP A 130 16.45 -7.85 -14.33
N ASN A 131 15.99 -7.42 -13.15
CA ASN A 131 15.93 -8.30 -11.98
C ASN A 131 14.47 -8.72 -11.75
N ASN A 132 14.17 -10.01 -11.90
CA ASN A 132 12.86 -10.63 -11.61
C ASN A 132 12.42 -10.53 -10.12
N LYS A 133 12.92 -9.54 -9.36
CA LYS A 133 12.72 -9.31 -7.93
C LYS A 133 11.26 -9.07 -7.57
N TYR A 134 10.48 -8.45 -8.45
CA TYR A 134 9.03 -8.32 -8.27
C TYR A 134 8.35 -9.69 -8.11
N LYS A 135 8.84 -10.74 -8.79
CA LYS A 135 8.33 -12.11 -8.62
C LYS A 135 8.64 -12.67 -7.24
N GLU A 136 9.79 -12.32 -6.66
CA GLU A 136 10.12 -12.70 -5.28
C GLU A 136 9.18 -12.01 -4.28
N VAL A 137 8.83 -10.74 -4.51
CA VAL A 137 7.85 -10.01 -3.69
C VAL A 137 6.49 -10.69 -3.76
N ILE A 138 5.98 -10.99 -4.96
CA ILE A 138 4.69 -11.68 -5.14
C ILE A 138 4.71 -13.07 -4.47
N LYS A 139 5.80 -13.82 -4.62
CA LYS A 139 5.95 -15.15 -3.99
C LYS A 139 6.06 -15.08 -2.47
N THR A 140 6.42 -13.93 -1.91
CA THR A 140 6.55 -13.76 -0.46
C THR A 140 5.15 -13.66 0.15
N PRO A 141 4.76 -14.61 1.02
CA PRO A 141 3.40 -14.63 1.57
C PRO A 141 3.03 -13.31 2.25
N LYS A 142 1.83 -12.80 1.93
CA LYS A 142 1.27 -11.54 2.46
C LYS A 142 2.00 -10.26 2.05
N ALA A 143 3.11 -10.31 1.31
CA ALA A 143 3.83 -9.10 0.91
C ALA A 143 2.94 -8.18 0.05
N LEU A 144 2.29 -8.72 -0.98
CA LEU A 144 1.40 -7.96 -1.84
C LEU A 144 0.24 -7.33 -1.06
N HIS A 145 -0.44 -8.12 -0.24
CA HIS A 145 -1.53 -7.63 0.60
C HIS A 145 -1.09 -6.56 1.61
N SER A 146 0.15 -6.67 2.10
CA SER A 146 0.73 -5.67 3.00
C SER A 146 0.98 -4.35 2.26
N LEU A 147 1.54 -4.39 1.05
CA LEU A 147 1.68 -3.19 0.22
C LEU A 147 0.32 -2.52 -0.07
N ILE A 148 -0.70 -3.30 -0.39
CA ILE A 148 -2.08 -2.82 -0.61
C ILE A 148 -2.68 -2.20 0.67
N THR A 149 -2.40 -2.79 1.84
CA THR A 149 -2.83 -2.21 3.12
C THR A 149 -2.13 -0.89 3.39
N LEU A 150 -0.83 -0.80 3.10
CA LEU A 150 -0.03 0.39 3.35
C LEU A 150 -0.34 1.55 2.40
N SER A 151 -0.82 1.28 1.18
CA SER A 151 -1.23 2.33 0.24
C SER A 151 -2.42 3.18 0.70
N ILE A 152 -3.21 2.69 1.65
CA ILE A 152 -4.32 3.43 2.29
C ILE A 152 -4.12 3.60 3.80
N TYR A 153 -2.88 3.42 4.28
CA TYR A 153 -2.57 3.54 5.70
C TYR A 153 -2.93 4.94 6.21
N LYS A 154 -3.81 4.98 7.22
CA LYS A 154 -4.25 6.23 7.87
C LYS A 154 -4.79 7.27 6.88
N ILE A 155 -5.34 6.85 5.74
CA ILE A 155 -5.99 7.75 4.79
C ILE A 155 -7.14 8.51 5.46
N GLY A 156 -7.24 9.82 5.20
CA GLY A 156 -8.24 10.69 5.81
C GLY A 156 -8.06 10.95 7.31
N THR A 157 -6.89 10.64 7.88
CA THR A 157 -6.58 11.00 9.28
C THR A 157 -5.45 12.02 9.34
N HIS A 158 -5.70 13.14 10.02
CA HIS A 158 -4.73 14.21 10.22
C HIS A 158 -4.30 14.25 11.69
N PHE A 159 -2.99 14.19 11.93
CA PHE A 159 -2.42 14.25 13.28
C PHE A 159 -1.59 15.51 13.48
N ASN A 160 -0.51 15.62 12.71
CA ASN A 160 0.40 16.74 12.68
C ASN A 160 1.16 16.69 11.36
N GLN A 161 1.72 17.83 10.96
CA GLN A 161 2.35 17.98 9.65
C GLN A 161 3.44 16.95 9.36
N GLU A 162 4.27 16.58 10.34
CA GLU A 162 5.34 15.59 10.14
C GLU A 162 4.77 14.19 9.90
N ASN A 163 3.82 13.76 10.72
CA ASN A 163 3.17 12.46 10.59
C ASN A 163 2.35 12.37 9.29
N ASP A 164 1.64 13.43 8.94
CA ASP A 164 0.84 13.49 7.71
C ASP A 164 1.76 13.37 6.47
N GLN A 165 2.93 14.04 6.50
CA GLN A 165 3.96 13.86 5.45
C GLN A 165 4.54 12.45 5.41
N GLN A 166 4.83 11.85 6.56
CA GLN A 166 5.38 10.49 6.64
C GLN A 166 4.38 9.43 6.16
N THR A 167 3.12 9.55 6.54
CA THR A 167 2.06 8.64 6.08
C THR A 167 1.73 8.84 4.61
N LEU A 168 1.79 10.06 4.08
CA LEU A 168 1.73 10.29 2.64
C LEU A 168 2.88 9.60 1.92
N ALA A 169 4.12 9.77 2.40
CA ALA A 169 5.29 9.12 1.79
C ALA A 169 5.19 7.59 1.83
N LEU A 170 4.68 7.02 2.93
CA LEU A 170 4.41 5.59 3.08
C LEU A 170 3.38 5.12 2.03
N ARG A 171 2.25 5.83 1.90
CA ARG A 171 1.19 5.51 0.94
C ARG A 171 1.71 5.58 -0.49
N SER A 172 2.33 6.69 -0.87
CA SER A 172 2.88 6.92 -2.21
C SER A 172 4.00 5.93 -2.56
N GLY A 173 4.88 5.58 -1.62
CA GLY A 173 5.91 4.56 -1.81
C GLY A 173 5.33 3.16 -2.01
N SER A 174 4.29 2.81 -1.26
CA SER A 174 3.58 1.54 -1.39
C SER A 174 2.88 1.42 -2.75
N ILE A 175 2.22 2.50 -3.19
CA ILE A 175 1.58 2.59 -4.50
C ILE A 175 2.63 2.39 -5.60
N ARG A 176 3.76 3.11 -5.59
CA ARG A 176 4.82 2.94 -6.60
C ARG A 176 5.34 1.50 -6.69
N CYS A 177 5.55 0.83 -5.56
CA CYS A 177 5.91 -0.59 -5.55
C CYS A 177 4.85 -1.44 -6.27
N LEU A 178 3.57 -1.25 -5.95
CA LEU A 178 2.46 -1.96 -6.59
C LEU A 178 2.36 -1.64 -8.09
N GLN A 179 2.62 -0.40 -8.50
CA GLN A 179 2.63 0.00 -9.90
C GLN A 179 3.72 -0.74 -10.67
N HIS A 180 4.94 -0.82 -10.15
CA HIS A 180 6.02 -1.58 -10.80
C HIS A 180 5.73 -3.08 -10.84
N ILE A 181 5.16 -3.63 -9.77
CA ILE A 181 4.69 -5.02 -9.75
C ILE A 181 3.68 -5.24 -10.86
N HIS A 182 2.60 -4.46 -10.92
CA HIS A 182 1.58 -4.52 -11.97
C HIS A 182 2.20 -4.40 -13.38
N CYS A 183 3.06 -3.41 -13.60
CA CYS A 183 3.65 -3.12 -14.91
C CYS A 183 4.46 -4.29 -15.49
N SER A 184 5.04 -5.12 -14.62
CA SER A 184 5.89 -6.25 -14.94
C SER A 184 5.22 -7.60 -14.69
N SER A 185 3.96 -7.63 -14.24
CA SER A 185 3.26 -8.84 -13.81
C SER A 185 2.82 -9.73 -14.98
N ASP A 186 2.95 -11.05 -14.81
CA ASP A 186 2.36 -12.05 -15.69
C ASP A 186 0.87 -12.29 -15.36
N ALA A 187 0.20 -13.18 -16.08
CA ALA A 187 -1.22 -13.46 -15.88
C ALA A 187 -1.56 -13.90 -14.44
N SER A 188 -0.68 -14.70 -13.80
CA SER A 188 -0.91 -15.17 -12.43
C SER A 188 -0.85 -14.01 -11.44
N ALA A 189 0.15 -13.14 -11.60
CA ALA A 189 0.33 -11.96 -10.78
C ALA A 189 -0.83 -10.94 -10.94
N GLN A 190 -1.35 -10.77 -12.16
CA GLN A 190 -2.55 -9.96 -12.41
C GLN A 190 -3.77 -10.51 -11.67
N SER A 191 -3.97 -11.83 -11.66
CA SER A 191 -5.05 -12.44 -10.89
C SER A 191 -4.91 -12.19 -9.39
N GLU A 192 -3.69 -12.20 -8.85
CA GLU A 192 -3.44 -11.94 -7.43
C GLU A 192 -3.76 -10.48 -7.05
N LEU A 193 -3.43 -9.52 -7.93
CA LEU A 193 -3.77 -8.10 -7.76
C LEU A 193 -5.29 -7.90 -7.71
N VAL A 194 -6.04 -8.49 -8.65
CA VAL A 194 -7.51 -8.41 -8.67
C VAL A 194 -8.12 -9.06 -7.42
N ASN A 195 -7.65 -10.25 -7.04
CA ASN A 195 -8.13 -10.95 -5.85
C ASN A 195 -7.85 -10.18 -4.55
N SER A 196 -6.83 -9.32 -4.54
CA SER A 196 -6.44 -8.51 -3.39
C SER A 196 -7.11 -7.12 -3.35
N ASN A 197 -8.08 -6.84 -4.22
CA ASN A 197 -8.75 -5.54 -4.37
C ASN A 197 -7.80 -4.37 -4.67
N TYR A 198 -6.76 -4.61 -5.48
CA TYR A 198 -5.78 -3.59 -5.83
C TYR A 198 -6.42 -2.33 -6.46
N ILE A 199 -7.38 -2.50 -7.37
CA ILE A 199 -8.03 -1.38 -8.06
C ILE A 199 -8.95 -0.58 -7.14
N GLY A 200 -9.77 -1.25 -6.31
CA GLY A 200 -10.58 -0.53 -5.31
C GLY A 200 -9.70 0.31 -4.38
N VAL A 201 -8.53 -0.22 -3.99
CA VAL A 201 -7.55 0.51 -3.17
C VAL A 201 -6.93 1.70 -3.90
N LEU A 202 -6.65 1.60 -5.21
CA LEU A 202 -6.22 2.76 -5.99
C LEU A 202 -7.30 3.85 -6.01
N VAL A 203 -8.57 3.47 -6.20
CA VAL A 203 -9.72 4.38 -6.16
C VAL A 203 -9.78 5.10 -4.83
N ILE A 204 -9.84 4.36 -3.71
CA ILE A 204 -9.85 4.93 -2.36
C ILE A 204 -8.68 5.89 -2.16
N ALA A 205 -7.50 5.53 -2.67
CA ALA A 205 -6.33 6.37 -2.53
C ALA A 205 -6.56 7.74 -3.18
N PHE A 206 -6.92 7.83 -4.48
CA PHE A 206 -7.02 9.13 -5.16
C PHE A 206 -8.34 9.88 -4.96
N SER A 207 -9.31 9.24 -4.30
CA SER A 207 -10.64 9.80 -4.05
C SER A 207 -10.55 11.08 -3.23
N THR A 208 -10.70 12.22 -3.92
CA THR A 208 -10.61 13.55 -3.30
C THR A 208 -11.93 14.01 -2.68
N ALA A 209 -13.06 13.34 -2.98
CA ALA A 209 -14.40 13.81 -2.58
C ALA A 209 -14.67 13.72 -1.07
N SER A 210 -13.79 13.06 -0.30
CA SER A 210 -13.85 13.04 1.18
C SER A 210 -13.29 14.30 1.85
N GLY A 211 -12.94 15.36 1.10
CA GLY A 211 -12.66 16.69 1.66
C GLY A 211 -11.28 16.86 2.31
N HIS A 212 -10.33 15.98 2.03
CA HIS A 212 -8.98 16.03 2.59
C HIS A 212 -7.99 16.40 1.47
N GLY A 213 -7.82 17.71 1.26
CA GLY A 213 -7.03 18.31 0.19
C GLY A 213 -5.51 18.20 0.38
N GLU A 214 -4.95 17.01 0.14
CA GLU A 214 -3.49 16.80 0.17
C GLU A 214 -2.92 16.06 -1.04
N GLU A 215 -3.71 15.76 -2.07
CA GLU A 215 -3.16 15.08 -3.24
C GLU A 215 -2.68 16.07 -4.29
N LYS A 216 -1.35 16.14 -4.44
CA LYS A 216 -0.70 16.86 -5.54
C LYS A 216 -1.23 16.28 -6.86
N GLY A 217 -1.45 17.14 -7.86
CA GLY A 217 -1.96 16.72 -9.16
C GLY A 217 -1.19 15.57 -9.81
N ASP A 218 0.12 15.49 -9.55
CA ASP A 218 0.99 14.38 -9.96
C ASP A 218 0.53 13.02 -9.41
N GLU A 219 0.13 12.95 -8.13
CA GLU A 219 -0.28 11.68 -7.52
C GLU A 219 -1.62 11.20 -8.06
N ILE A 220 -2.56 12.13 -8.29
CA ILE A 220 -3.85 11.83 -8.93
C ILE A 220 -3.59 11.30 -10.35
N TYR A 221 -2.74 12.00 -11.10
CA TYR A 221 -2.35 11.58 -12.45
C TYR A 221 -1.73 10.18 -12.47
N ASP A 222 -0.76 9.91 -11.60
CA ASP A 222 -0.07 8.61 -11.53
C ASP A 222 -1.04 7.46 -11.22
N ARG A 223 -2.00 7.70 -10.33
CA ARG A 223 -3.00 6.70 -9.93
C ARG A 223 -4.02 6.43 -11.03
N LEU A 224 -4.54 7.48 -11.68
CA LEU A 224 -5.39 7.35 -12.86
C LEU A 224 -4.66 6.65 -14.01
N PHE A 225 -3.40 7.01 -14.26
CA PHE A 225 -2.56 6.36 -15.25
C PHE A 225 -2.41 4.85 -14.99
N CYS A 226 -2.28 4.48 -13.72
CA CYS A 226 -2.15 3.08 -13.33
C CYS A 226 -3.44 2.27 -13.50
N ILE A 227 -4.60 2.84 -13.18
CA ILE A 227 -5.90 2.22 -13.48
C ILE A 227 -6.05 2.01 -14.98
N SER A 228 -5.79 3.06 -15.77
CA SER A 228 -5.83 3.01 -17.23
C SER A 228 -4.96 1.88 -17.81
N ARG A 229 -3.69 1.79 -17.36
CA ARG A 229 -2.76 0.75 -17.80
C ARG A 229 -3.22 -0.64 -17.38
N PHE A 230 -3.76 -0.78 -16.17
CA PHE A 230 -4.27 -2.05 -15.66
C PHE A 230 -5.42 -2.59 -16.51
N PHE A 231 -6.44 -1.77 -16.77
CA PHE A 231 -7.55 -2.17 -17.64
C PHE A 231 -7.11 -2.43 -19.08
N LYS A 232 -6.15 -1.64 -19.61
CA LYS A 232 -5.56 -1.93 -20.93
C LYS A 232 -4.93 -3.33 -20.97
N GLN A 233 -4.14 -3.67 -19.96
CA GLN A 233 -3.48 -4.97 -19.87
C GLN A 233 -4.49 -6.12 -19.71
N LEU A 234 -5.53 -5.95 -18.90
CA LEU A 234 -6.57 -6.97 -18.74
C LEU A 234 -7.41 -7.15 -20.01
N ASN A 235 -7.75 -6.08 -20.73
CA ASN A 235 -8.60 -6.16 -21.93
C ASN A 235 -7.82 -6.65 -23.16
N GLN A 236 -6.58 -6.18 -23.35
CA GLN A 236 -5.83 -6.42 -24.58
C GLN A 236 -4.75 -7.51 -24.42
N GLY A 237 -4.49 -7.95 -23.20
CA GLY A 237 -3.31 -8.74 -22.87
C GLY A 237 -2.04 -7.89 -22.85
N SER A 238 -0.90 -8.55 -22.65
CA SER A 238 0.43 -7.93 -22.77
C SER A 238 1.20 -8.57 -23.91
N ASN A 239 1.71 -7.76 -24.84
CA ASN A 239 2.65 -8.19 -25.88
C ASN A 239 4.12 -7.97 -25.46
N ASN A 240 4.36 -7.31 -24.34
CA ASN A 240 5.69 -7.10 -23.77
C ASN A 240 5.98 -8.18 -22.73
N GLN A 241 7.25 -8.55 -22.51
CA GLN A 241 7.62 -9.54 -21.50
C GLN A 241 7.19 -9.06 -20.09
N PRO A 242 6.36 -9.82 -19.34
CA PRO A 242 5.76 -11.12 -19.67
C PRO A 242 4.50 -11.02 -20.54
N THR A 243 4.45 -11.84 -21.59
CA THR A 243 3.31 -11.91 -22.53
C THR A 243 2.15 -12.71 -21.94
N PHE A 244 0.93 -12.21 -22.06
CA PHE A 244 -0.28 -12.94 -21.67
C PHE A 244 -1.51 -12.51 -22.51
N PRO A 245 -2.48 -13.41 -22.75
CA PRO A 245 -3.69 -13.06 -23.50
C PRO A 245 -4.63 -12.16 -22.69
N PRO A 246 -5.61 -11.49 -23.35
CA PRO A 246 -6.73 -10.85 -22.66
C PRO A 246 -7.32 -11.66 -21.51
N GLN A 247 -7.61 -11.00 -20.39
CA GLN A 247 -8.19 -11.56 -19.16
C GLN A 247 -9.53 -10.89 -18.83
N PRO A 248 -10.58 -11.11 -19.66
CA PRO A 248 -11.84 -10.39 -19.55
C PRO A 248 -12.60 -10.62 -18.23
N LEU A 249 -12.44 -11.78 -17.60
CA LEU A 249 -13.09 -12.06 -16.31
C LEU A 249 -12.47 -11.23 -15.17
N LEU A 250 -11.15 -10.99 -15.25
CA LEU A 250 -10.45 -10.14 -14.29
C LEU A 250 -10.83 -8.67 -14.50
N ALA A 251 -10.94 -8.22 -15.76
CA ALA A 251 -11.37 -6.87 -16.09
C ALA A 251 -12.75 -6.56 -15.51
N ARG A 252 -13.71 -7.48 -15.70
CA ARG A 252 -15.05 -7.37 -15.10
C ARG A 252 -15.03 -7.28 -13.58
N ARG A 253 -14.26 -8.15 -12.92
CA ARG A 253 -14.17 -8.12 -11.46
C ARG A 253 -13.57 -6.81 -10.95
N SER A 254 -12.61 -6.24 -11.69
CA SER A 254 -12.05 -4.93 -11.34
C SER A 254 -12.99 -3.78 -11.62
N ASP A 255 -13.84 -3.87 -12.65
CA ASP A 255 -14.93 -2.92 -12.89
C ASP A 255 -15.94 -2.94 -11.74
N GLU A 256 -16.35 -4.14 -11.29
CA GLU A 256 -17.21 -4.34 -10.11
C GLU A 256 -16.57 -3.71 -8.84
N GLN A 257 -15.25 -3.86 -8.65
CA GLN A 257 -14.52 -3.21 -7.54
C GLN A 257 -14.51 -1.68 -7.62
N ILE A 258 -14.44 -1.09 -8.81
CA ILE A 258 -14.52 0.36 -8.99
C ILE A 258 -15.92 0.84 -8.61
N GLU A 259 -16.96 0.18 -9.10
CA GLU A 259 -18.36 0.51 -8.80
C GLU A 259 -18.64 0.42 -7.30
N GLU A 260 -18.17 -0.65 -6.64
CA GLU A 260 -18.36 -0.87 -5.18
C GLU A 260 -17.77 0.26 -4.32
N GLU A 261 -16.66 0.86 -4.76
CA GLU A 261 -15.98 1.95 -4.05
C GLU A 261 -16.43 3.34 -4.52
N GLY A 262 -17.45 3.45 -5.38
CA GLY A 262 -17.89 4.74 -5.95
C GLY A 262 -16.85 5.39 -6.87
N GLY A 263 -15.98 4.57 -7.46
CA GLY A 263 -14.83 5.05 -8.23
C GLY A 263 -15.21 5.74 -9.54
N ASN A 264 -16.37 5.43 -10.11
CA ASN A 264 -16.85 6.10 -11.31
C ASN A 264 -17.16 7.58 -11.04
N GLU A 265 -17.79 7.89 -9.90
CA GLU A 265 -18.04 9.25 -9.43
C GLU A 265 -16.74 9.98 -9.12
N GLU A 266 -15.79 9.30 -8.49
CA GLU A 266 -14.48 9.88 -8.15
C GLU A 266 -13.66 10.19 -9.41
N ILE A 267 -13.67 9.31 -10.43
CA ILE A 267 -13.06 9.58 -11.73
C ILE A 267 -13.75 10.76 -12.42
N ASP A 268 -15.08 10.82 -12.38
CA ASP A 268 -15.87 11.90 -12.99
C ASP A 268 -15.58 13.25 -12.32
N SER A 269 -15.35 13.27 -11.01
CA SER A 269 -14.94 14.49 -10.30
C SER A 269 -13.61 15.06 -10.81
N GLN A 270 -12.72 14.23 -11.36
CA GLN A 270 -11.44 14.67 -11.90
C GLN A 270 -11.53 15.28 -13.31
N LEU A 271 -12.69 15.19 -13.99
CA LEU A 271 -12.88 15.78 -15.33
C LEU A 271 -12.87 17.32 -15.34
N ILE A 272 -13.13 17.93 -14.18
CA ILE A 272 -13.02 19.38 -14.00
C ILE A 272 -11.63 19.80 -13.50
N ASN A 273 -10.80 18.84 -13.11
CA ASN A 273 -9.45 19.07 -12.61
C ASN A 273 -8.49 19.29 -13.79
N LYS A 274 -8.07 20.54 -13.99
CA LYS A 274 -7.15 20.91 -15.07
C LYS A 274 -5.70 20.49 -14.81
N GLY A 275 -5.39 19.97 -13.62
CA GLY A 275 -4.03 19.68 -13.19
C GLY A 275 -3.10 20.89 -13.32
N HIS A 276 -1.91 20.70 -13.87
CA HIS A 276 -0.95 21.77 -14.18
C HIS A 276 -0.24 21.52 -15.51
N GLN A 277 0.67 22.41 -15.91
CA GLN A 277 1.29 22.49 -17.25
C GLN A 277 1.84 21.17 -17.84
N TYR A 278 2.12 20.16 -17.01
CA TYR A 278 2.69 18.86 -17.42
C TYR A 278 1.81 17.65 -17.06
N CYS A 279 0.69 17.86 -16.38
CA CYS A 279 -0.19 16.81 -15.86
C CYS A 279 -1.63 17.17 -16.19
N ASP A 280 -2.12 16.62 -17.30
CA ASP A 280 -3.52 16.79 -17.72
C ASP A 280 -4.39 15.71 -17.06
N ILE A 281 -4.86 16.02 -15.85
CA ILE A 281 -5.69 15.13 -15.04
C ILE A 281 -7.03 14.83 -15.74
N LYS A 282 -7.60 15.83 -16.41
CA LYS A 282 -8.83 15.69 -17.17
C LYS A 282 -8.67 14.69 -18.31
N ASP A 283 -7.59 14.79 -19.09
CA ASP A 283 -7.36 13.90 -20.22
C ASP A 283 -7.13 12.45 -19.76
N ILE A 284 -6.34 12.23 -18.70
CA ILE A 284 -6.15 10.87 -18.17
C ILE A 284 -7.43 10.31 -17.56
N ALA A 285 -8.26 11.12 -16.88
CA ALA A 285 -9.56 10.69 -16.38
C ALA A 285 -10.49 10.25 -17.52
N ASN A 286 -10.57 11.02 -18.62
CA ASN A 286 -11.31 10.60 -19.83
C ASN A 286 -10.78 9.28 -20.41
N TYR A 287 -9.46 9.10 -20.42
CA TYR A 287 -8.85 7.87 -20.90
C TYR A 287 -9.20 6.66 -20.01
N VAL A 288 -9.17 6.84 -18.68
CA VAL A 288 -9.58 5.80 -17.71
C VAL A 288 -11.03 5.39 -17.95
N LYS A 289 -11.96 6.36 -18.06
CA LYS A 289 -13.37 6.07 -18.38
C LYS A 289 -13.48 5.23 -19.64
N GLY A 290 -12.75 5.62 -20.69
CA GLY A 290 -12.75 4.86 -21.92
C GLY A 290 -12.19 3.45 -21.79
N ARG A 291 -11.12 3.27 -21.00
CA ARG A 291 -10.52 1.96 -20.75
C ARG A 291 -11.42 1.02 -19.97
N ILE A 292 -12.17 1.53 -18.99
CA ILE A 292 -13.17 0.79 -18.24
C ILE A 292 -14.32 0.38 -19.18
N LEU A 293 -14.89 1.34 -19.92
CA LEU A 293 -16.01 1.11 -20.84
C LEU A 293 -15.67 0.21 -22.04
N ASN A 294 -14.43 0.25 -22.53
CA ASN A 294 -13.96 -0.55 -23.67
C ASN A 294 -14.09 -2.07 -23.44
N TYR A 295 -14.17 -2.51 -22.19
CA TYR A 295 -14.45 -3.91 -21.86
C TYR A 295 -15.75 -4.41 -22.49
N PHE A 296 -16.80 -3.57 -22.51
CA PHE A 296 -18.13 -3.93 -23.01
C PHE A 296 -18.20 -3.95 -24.55
N ILE A 297 -17.31 -3.22 -25.22
CA ILE A 297 -17.31 -3.09 -26.67
C ILE A 297 -16.59 -4.28 -27.33
N GLU A 298 -15.51 -4.79 -26.75
CA GLU A 298 -14.71 -5.88 -27.33
C GLU A 298 -15.41 -7.26 -27.28
N GLN A 299 -16.32 -7.53 -26.32
CA GLN A 299 -17.05 -8.81 -26.30
C GLN A 299 -18.14 -8.92 -27.37
N SER A 300 -18.60 -7.80 -27.95
CA SER A 300 -19.73 -7.77 -28.87
C SER A 300 -19.43 -7.16 -30.24
N ASN A 301 -18.24 -6.61 -30.49
CA ASN A 301 -17.95 -5.94 -31.76
C ASN A 301 -16.49 -6.08 -32.24
N THR A 302 -16.32 -6.40 -33.51
CA THR A 302 -15.03 -6.39 -34.22
C THR A 302 -14.94 -5.12 -35.08
N ARG A 303 -14.48 -3.98 -34.53
CA ARG A 303 -13.78 -2.87 -35.25
C ARG A 303 -13.40 -1.66 -34.35
N PRO A 304 -12.44 -0.80 -34.77
CA PRO A 304 -11.45 -0.21 -33.87
C PRO A 304 -11.68 1.25 -33.45
N GLU A 305 -10.98 1.58 -32.34
CA GLU A 305 -10.35 2.85 -31.95
C GLU A 305 -11.15 4.16 -32.08
N TRP A 306 -11.67 4.61 -30.93
CA TRP A 306 -11.64 5.97 -30.37
C TRP A 306 -11.27 7.10 -31.35
N GLY A 307 -12.26 7.52 -32.14
CA GLY A 307 -12.31 8.87 -32.68
C GLY A 307 -12.93 9.81 -31.65
N PHE A 308 -12.17 10.83 -31.24
CA PHE A 308 -12.63 11.98 -30.47
C PHE A 308 -14.01 12.48 -30.94
N ILE A 309 -14.96 12.61 -30.01
CA ILE A 309 -16.10 13.50 -30.17
C ILE A 309 -15.90 14.63 -29.16
N LEU A 310 -15.75 15.84 -29.71
CA LEU A 310 -15.63 17.13 -29.04
C LEU A 310 -16.83 17.46 -28.15
#